data_AF-A0A9X8E441-F1
#
_entry.id   AF-A0A9X8E441-F1
#
_cell.length_a   1.000
_cell.length_b   1.000
_cell.length_c   1.000
_cell.angle_alpha   90.00
_cell.angle_beta   90.00
_cell.angle_gamma   90.00
#
_symmetry.space_group_name_H-M   'P 1'
#
loop_
_entity.id
_entity.type
_entity.pdbx_description
1 polymer ?
#
loop_
_entity_poly.entity_id
_entity_poly.type
_entity_poly.pdbx_seq_one_letter_code
_entity_poly.pdbx_strand_id
1 'polypeptide(L)'
;MVITLTADTFDVLTQATSEHAGVWFVNFYAPWYNHFNTLKPAFDDLAPVLATVDASEHFQLTSRFRIRTYPIIMVFVHRSMYAYQGSRTVRDLLAFDRGGYATRSHGVVSRHI
;
A
#
# COMPACT_ATOMS: atom_id res chain seq x y z
N MET A 1 9.05 7.90 -8.67
CA MET A 1 8.59 8.94 -7.69
C MET A 1 7.77 8.28 -6.59
N VAL A 2 8.04 8.57 -5.31
CA VAL A 2 7.22 8.11 -4.17
C VAL A 2 6.31 9.25 -3.72
N ILE A 3 5.00 9.00 -3.64
CA ILE A 3 4.01 10.00 -3.21
C ILE A 3 3.74 9.87 -1.72
N THR A 4 3.82 10.97 -0.97
CA THR A 4 3.35 10.98 0.42
C THR A 4 1.86 11.27 0.46
N LEU A 5 1.09 10.37 1.07
CA LEU A 5 -0.34 10.53 1.29
C LEU A 5 -0.59 10.94 2.75
N THR A 6 -1.54 11.85 2.93
CA THR A 6 -2.07 12.28 4.22
C THR A 6 -3.54 11.89 4.30
N ALA A 7 -4.17 12.09 5.47
CA ALA A 7 -5.61 11.89 5.61
C ALA A 7 -6.43 12.69 4.58
N ASP A 8 -5.97 13.90 4.22
CA ASP A 8 -6.68 14.80 3.30
C ASP A 8 -6.45 14.43 1.83
N THR A 9 -5.28 13.88 1.49
CA THR A 9 -4.92 13.60 0.09
C THR A 9 -5.19 12.16 -0.33
N PHE A 10 -5.39 11.24 0.62
CA PHE A 10 -5.52 9.82 0.34
C PHE A 10 -6.63 9.53 -0.68
N ASP A 11 -7.88 9.89 -0.39
CA ASP A 11 -8.99 9.55 -1.28
C ASP A 11 -8.93 10.32 -2.60
N VAL A 12 -8.47 11.57 -2.57
CA VAL A 12 -8.34 12.42 -3.76
C VAL A 12 -7.33 11.83 -4.75
N LEU A 13 -6.19 11.37 -4.26
CA LEU A 13 -5.11 10.86 -5.12
C LEU A 13 -5.31 9.41 -5.49
N THR A 14 -5.72 8.56 -4.54
CA THR A 14 -5.85 7.12 -4.78
C THR A 14 -7.15 6.76 -5.48
N GLN A 15 -8.21 7.57 -5.28
CA GLN A 15 -9.57 7.24 -5.67
C GLN A 15 -9.99 5.85 -5.15
N ALA A 16 -9.47 5.41 -4.00
CA ALA A 16 -9.54 4.01 -3.57
C ALA A 16 -10.98 3.43 -3.46
N THR A 17 -11.99 4.29 -3.34
CA THR A 17 -13.43 3.93 -3.31
C THR A 17 -14.11 3.94 -4.69
N SER A 18 -13.39 4.29 -5.76
CA SER A 18 -13.83 4.25 -7.15
C SER A 18 -13.52 2.91 -7.80
N GLU A 19 -14.40 2.45 -8.69
CA GLU A 19 -14.17 1.23 -9.48
C GLU A 19 -13.09 1.43 -10.55
N HIS A 20 -12.81 2.67 -10.94
CA HIS A 20 -11.81 3.05 -11.95
C HIS A 20 -10.45 3.42 -11.34
N ALA A 21 -10.26 3.22 -10.04
CA ALA A 21 -8.99 3.46 -9.39
C ALA A 21 -7.90 2.54 -9.95
N GLY A 22 -6.73 3.12 -10.24
CA GLY A 22 -5.52 2.35 -10.52
C GLY A 22 -5.05 1.55 -9.30
N VAL A 23 -4.02 0.73 -9.48
CA VAL A 23 -3.43 -0.04 -8.38
C VAL A 23 -2.47 0.85 -7.60
N TRP A 24 -2.72 0.99 -6.29
CA TRP A 24 -1.87 1.74 -5.37
C TRP A 24 -1.24 0.83 -4.33
N PHE A 25 0.08 0.89 -4.21
CA PHE A 25 0.80 0.26 -3.12
C PHE A 25 1.09 1.36 -2.09
N VAL A 26 0.53 1.23 -0.89
CA VAL A 26 0.68 2.22 0.18
C VAL A 26 1.42 1.59 1.35
N ASN A 27 2.62 2.09 1.61
CA ASN A 27 3.41 1.69 2.77
C ASN A 27 3.03 2.55 3.98
N PHE A 28 2.35 1.95 4.95
CA PHE A 28 2.10 2.54 6.25
C PHE A 28 3.31 2.27 7.14
N TYR A 29 4.05 3.33 7.49
CA TYR A 29 5.28 3.25 8.28
C TYR A 29 5.22 4.16 9.49
N ALA A 30 6.07 3.90 10.48
CA ALA A 30 6.31 4.79 11.62
C ALA A 30 7.81 5.15 11.66
N PRO A 31 8.18 6.43 11.76
CA PRO A 31 9.55 6.90 11.54
C PRO A 31 10.55 6.42 12.62
N TRP A 32 10.06 6.09 13.81
CA TRP A 32 10.89 5.57 14.92
C TRP A 32 11.18 4.07 14.83
N TYR A 33 10.58 3.34 13.88
CA TYR A 33 10.83 1.93 13.72
C TYR A 33 12.15 1.71 12.96
N ASN A 34 13.24 1.53 13.72
CA ASN A 34 14.63 1.42 13.22
C ASN A 34 14.96 0.10 12.48
N HIS A 35 13.95 -0.58 11.91
CA HIS A 35 14.14 -1.68 10.97
C HIS A 35 13.83 -1.20 9.56
N PHE A 36 14.52 -0.14 9.16
CA PHE A 36 14.41 0.45 7.84
C PHE A 36 14.99 -0.52 6.81
N ASN A 37 14.21 -1.53 6.40
CA ASN A 37 14.47 -2.21 5.14
C ASN A 37 14.01 -1.28 4.03
N THR A 38 14.99 -0.54 3.55
CA THR A 38 15.04 0.39 2.42
C THR A 38 14.06 0.01 1.32
N LEU A 39 12.88 0.64 1.32
CA LEU A 39 11.95 0.66 0.16
C LEU A 39 12.30 1.80 -0.82
N LYS A 40 13.52 2.34 -0.74
CA LYS A 40 14.09 3.35 -1.64
C LYS A 40 15.33 2.70 -2.28
N PRO A 41 15.55 2.70 -3.61
CA PRO A 41 14.90 3.42 -4.72
C PRO A 41 14.68 2.49 -5.94
N ALA A 42 14.10 1.31 -5.75
CA ALA A 42 13.97 0.37 -6.87
C ALA A 42 12.63 0.56 -7.65
N PHE A 43 11.80 1.51 -7.21
CA PHE A 43 10.41 1.71 -7.70
C PHE A 43 10.24 2.67 -8.87
N ASP A 44 11.30 3.25 -9.42
CA ASP A 44 11.14 4.18 -10.54
C ASP A 44 10.64 3.50 -11.83
N ASP A 45 10.67 2.17 -11.90
CA ASP A 45 10.18 1.37 -13.05
C ASP A 45 8.80 0.72 -12.85
N LEU A 46 8.04 1.08 -11.80
CA LEU A 46 6.70 0.55 -11.60
C LEU A 46 5.62 1.33 -12.36
N ALA A 47 4.78 0.63 -13.13
CA ALA A 47 3.48 1.14 -13.60
C ALA A 47 2.49 1.47 -12.45
N PRO A 48 2.41 0.68 -11.35
CA PRO A 48 1.60 1.07 -10.20
C PRO A 48 2.27 2.14 -9.34
N VAL A 49 1.46 3.00 -8.72
CA VAL A 49 1.97 4.10 -7.91
C VAL A 49 2.32 3.62 -6.51
N LEU A 50 3.57 3.81 -6.11
CA LEU A 50 4.01 3.61 -4.73
C LEU A 50 3.83 4.89 -3.93
N ALA A 51 3.11 4.76 -2.82
CA ALA A 51 2.88 5.82 -1.87
C ALA A 51 3.28 5.43 -0.44
N THR A 52 3.47 6.43 0.39
CA THR A 52 3.78 6.26 1.81
C THR A 52 2.82 7.08 2.67
N VAL A 53 2.42 6.51 3.80
CA VAL A 53 1.67 7.21 4.86
C VAL A 53 2.47 7.10 6.14
N ASP A 54 2.74 8.24 6.77
CA ASP A 54 3.22 8.24 8.15
C ASP A 54 2.05 7.89 9.08
N ALA A 55 2.05 6.63 9.53
CA ALA A 55 1.03 6.08 10.40
C ALA A 55 1.08 6.66 11.82
N SER A 56 2.19 7.31 12.18
CA SER A 56 2.32 7.99 13.46
C SER A 56 1.59 9.31 13.55
N GLU A 57 1.42 9.99 12.42
CA GLU A 57 0.75 11.29 12.36
C GLU A 57 -0.68 11.15 11.83
N HIS A 58 -0.95 10.11 11.03
CA HIS A 58 -2.24 9.91 10.37
C HIS A 58 -3.07 8.77 10.98
N PHE A 59 -3.37 8.88 12.28
CA PHE A 59 -4.19 7.91 13.02
C PHE A 59 -5.57 7.65 12.42
N GLN A 60 -6.14 8.63 11.71
CA GLN A 60 -7.45 8.46 11.05
C GLN A 60 -7.38 7.40 9.95
N LEU A 61 -6.31 7.40 9.14
CA LEU A 61 -6.12 6.41 8.08
C LEU A 61 -5.82 5.04 8.66
N THR A 62 -4.99 4.96 9.70
CA THR A 62 -4.66 3.69 10.35
C THR A 62 -5.89 3.08 11.04
N SER A 63 -6.73 3.90 11.66
CA SER A 63 -8.02 3.48 12.21
C SER A 63 -8.98 3.01 11.12
N ARG A 64 -9.18 3.81 10.05
CA ARG A 64 -10.06 3.49 8.91
C ARG A 64 -9.71 2.15 8.28
N PHE A 65 -8.43 1.92 8.02
CA PHE A 65 -7.94 0.70 7.38
C PHE A 65 -7.52 -0.39 8.39
N ARG A 66 -7.79 -0.18 9.69
CA ARG A 66 -7.48 -1.11 10.78
C ARG A 66 -6.03 -1.58 10.78
N ILE A 67 -5.12 -0.68 10.46
CA ILE A 67 -3.68 -0.93 10.49
C ILE A 67 -3.22 -0.96 11.94
N ARG A 68 -2.67 -2.11 12.36
CA ARG A 68 -2.21 -2.35 13.74
C ARG A 68 -0.74 -2.71 13.84
N THR A 69 -0.10 -2.93 12.70
CA THR A 69 1.28 -3.40 12.61
C THR A 69 1.99 -2.56 11.58
N TYR A 70 3.22 -2.16 11.91
CA TYR A 70 4.07 -1.35 11.06
C TYR A 70 5.47 -1.97 10.98
N PRO A 71 6.19 -1.82 9.86
CA PRO A 71 5.70 -1.32 8.57
C PRO A 71 4.81 -2.36 7.86
N ILE A 72 3.78 -1.93 7.14
CA ILE A 72 2.91 -2.79 6.31
C ILE A 72 2.62 -2.14 4.97
N ILE A 73 2.62 -2.93 3.89
CA ILE A 73 2.20 -2.48 2.57
C ILE A 73 0.76 -2.93 2.34
N MET A 74 -0.12 -1.98 2.07
CA MET A 74 -1.50 -2.21 1.68
C MET A 74 -1.65 -1.92 0.20
N VAL A 75 -2.30 -2.83 -0.53
CA VAL A 75 -2.60 -2.65 -1.95
C VAL A 75 -4.06 -2.30 -2.10
N PHE A 76 -4.33 -1.18 -2.76
CA PHE A 76 -5.68 -0.69 -3.04
C PHE A 76 -5.96 -0.88 -4.53
N VAL A 77 -7.05 -1.59 -4.84
CA VAL A 77 -7.47 -1.90 -6.20
C VAL A 77 -8.98 -2.15 -6.22
N HIS A 78 -9.72 -1.55 -7.15
CA HIS A 78 -11.16 -1.73 -7.33
C HIS A 78 -11.97 -1.80 -6.01
N ARG A 79 -11.91 -0.74 -5.20
CA ARG A 79 -12.66 -0.66 -3.91
C ARG A 79 -12.30 -1.74 -2.90
N SER A 80 -11.13 -2.33 -3.06
CA SER A 80 -10.66 -3.43 -2.25
C SER A 80 -9.26 -3.14 -1.75
N MET A 81 -8.96 -3.57 -0.54
CA MET A 81 -7.65 -3.46 0.08
C MET A 81 -7.10 -4.84 0.43
N TYR A 82 -5.79 -5.02 0.25
CA TYR A 82 -5.08 -6.27 0.45
C TYR A 82 -3.80 -6.03 1.24
N ALA A 83 -3.57 -6.79 2.30
CA ALA A 83 -2.28 -6.77 2.99
C ALA A 83 -1.23 -7.54 2.17
N TYR A 84 -0.17 -6.86 1.72
CA TYR A 84 0.93 -7.49 1.01
C TYR A 84 1.90 -8.12 2.02
N GLN A 85 2.04 -9.45 1.93
CA GLN A 85 2.92 -10.24 2.79
C GLN A 85 4.14 -10.81 2.05
N GLY A 86 4.26 -10.51 0.76
CA GLY A 86 5.39 -10.94 -0.05
C GLY A 86 6.68 -10.17 0.28
N SER A 87 7.74 -10.55 -0.40
CA SER A 87 9.02 -9.85 -0.32
C SER A 87 8.90 -8.45 -0.90
N ARG A 88 9.55 -7.47 -0.27
CA ARG A 88 9.46 -6.05 -0.64
C ARG A 88 10.34 -5.67 -1.83
N THR A 89 10.67 -6.63 -2.69
CA THR A 89 11.39 -6.33 -3.93
C THR A 89 10.44 -5.82 -5.01
N VAL A 90 10.97 -4.98 -5.89
CA VAL A 90 10.25 -4.45 -7.07
C VAL A 90 9.69 -5.56 -7.92
N ARG A 91 10.47 -6.61 -8.13
CA ARG A 91 10.08 -7.76 -8.93
C ARG A 91 8.84 -8.43 -8.35
N ASP A 92 8.82 -8.65 -7.04
CA ASP A 92 7.72 -9.36 -6.38
C ASP A 92 6.47 -8.47 -6.25
N LEU A 93 6.63 -7.14 -6.23
CA LEU A 93 5.53 -6.19 -6.28
C LEU A 93 4.94 -6.04 -7.69
N LEU A 94 5.78 -6.04 -8.74
CA LEU A 94 5.34 -6.11 -10.14
C LEU A 94 4.56 -7.39 -10.43
N ALA A 95 5.03 -8.52 -9.89
CA ALA A 95 4.32 -9.78 -10.01
C ALA A 95 2.94 -9.71 -9.35
N PHE A 96 2.82 -8.98 -8.23
CA PHE A 96 1.55 -8.76 -7.56
C PHE A 96 0.60 -7.87 -8.37
N ASP A 97 1.10 -6.79 -8.95
CA ASP A 97 0.34 -5.85 -9.80
C ASP A 97 -0.26 -6.51 -11.05
N ARG A 98 0.45 -7.46 -11.67
CA ARG A 98 0.00 -8.18 -12.87
C ARG A 98 -1.08 -9.24 -12.63
N GLY A 99 -1.79 -9.17 -11.51
CA GLY A 99 -2.86 -10.11 -11.15
C GLY A 99 -2.52 -11.10 -10.03
N GLY A 100 -1.44 -10.86 -9.28
CA GLY A 100 -1.13 -11.62 -8.07
C GLY A 100 -2.16 -11.41 -6.95
N TYR A 101 -2.89 -10.28 -6.94
CA TYR A 101 -4.08 -10.10 -6.09
C TYR A 101 -5.25 -11.02 -6.47
N ALA A 102 -5.33 -11.49 -7.72
CA ALA A 102 -6.39 -12.38 -8.20
C ALA A 102 -6.03 -13.87 -8.09
N THR A 103 -4.74 -14.20 -7.99
CA THR A 103 -4.25 -15.58 -8.08
C THR A 103 -3.57 -16.02 -6.78
N ARG A 104 -4.28 -16.83 -5.98
CA ARG A 104 -3.82 -17.61 -4.81
C ARG A 104 -3.50 -16.82 -3.54
N SER A 105 -4.34 -16.92 -2.51
CA SER A 105 -4.26 -17.97 -1.48
C SER A 105 -2.85 -18.12 -0.90
N HIS A 106 -2.52 -17.30 0.10
CA HIS A 106 -1.72 -17.58 1.30
C HIS A 106 -1.54 -16.22 2.01
N GLY A 107 -2.48 -15.88 2.92
CA GLY A 107 -2.31 -14.77 3.87
C GLY A 107 -2.84 -13.38 3.46
N VAL A 108 -3.38 -13.22 2.26
CA VAL A 108 -3.99 -11.95 1.84
C VAL A 108 -5.40 -11.84 2.41
N VAL A 109 -5.58 -10.98 3.42
CA VAL A 109 -6.91 -10.61 3.92
C VAL A 109 -7.43 -9.48 3.04
N SER A 110 -8.41 -9.80 2.18
CA SER A 110 -9.11 -8.79 1.40
C SER A 110 -10.23 -8.16 2.21
N ARG A 111 -10.43 -6.84 2.06
CA ARG A 111 -11.58 -6.12 2.57
C ARG A 111 -12.08 -5.13 1.53
N HIS A 112 -13.40 -5.01 1.41
CA HIS A 112 -13.99 -3.88 0.69
C HIS A 112 -13.83 -2.61 1.52
N ILE A 113 -13.53 -1.51 0.83
CA ILE A 113 -13.35 -0.17 1.41
C ILE A 113 -14.30 0.85 0.81
#